data_AF-W4EWF9-F1
#
_entry.id   AF-W4EWF9-F1
#
_cell.length_a   1.000
_cell.length_b   1.000
_cell.length_c   1.000
_cell.angle_alpha   90.00
_cell.angle_beta   90.00
_cell.angle_gamma   90.00
#
_symmetry.space_group_name_H-M   'P 1'
#
loop_
_entity.id
_entity.type
_entity.pdbx_description
1 polymer ?
#
loop_
_entity_poly.entity_id
_entity_poly.type
_entity_poly.pdbx_seq_one_letter_code
_entity_poly.pdbx_strand_id
1 'polypeptide(L)' 'MKSSELPFDFFIYIGTVHLNRKEEEVWKMTMRKLLSLWDRHCDFNGWKAKGKEQVPTVFADQVKW' A
#
# COMPACT_ATOMS: atom_id res chain seq x y z
N MET A 1 -4.81 -14.82 -17.41
CA MET A 1 -5.27 -13.52 -16.86
C MET A 1 -4.67 -13.40 -15.46
N LYS A 2 -3.60 -12.62 -15.27
CA LYS A 2 -3.03 -12.41 -13.92
C LYS A 2 -4.06 -11.61 -13.12
N SER A 3 -4.55 -12.19 -12.02
CA SER A 3 -5.38 -11.43 -11.08
C SER A 3 -4.63 -10.14 -10.71
N SER A 4 -5.31 -9.00 -10.83
CA SER A 4 -4.80 -7.67 -10.47
C SER A 4 -4.78 -7.45 -8.96
N GLU A 5 -5.14 -8.47 -8.18
CA GLU A 5 -5.14 -8.43 -6.73
C GLU A 5 -3.74 -8.67 -6.21
N LEU A 6 -3.30 -7.83 -5.27
CA LEU A 6 -2.07 -8.09 -4.54
C LEU A 6 -2.27 -9.40 -3.74
N PRO A 7 -1.43 -10.43 -3.96
CA PRO A 7 -1.58 -11.69 -3.25
C PRO A 7 -1.45 -11.43 -1.74
N PHE A 8 -2.22 -12.12 -0.93
CA PHE A 8 -2.22 -11.94 0.53
C PHE A 8 -0.80 -12.10 1.12
N ASP A 9 -0.01 -12.99 0.52
CA ASP A 9 1.41 -13.22 0.82
C ASP A 9 2.26 -11.95 0.71
N PHE A 10 1.90 -11.00 -0.16
CA PHE A 10 2.58 -9.72 -0.27
C PHE A 10 2.45 -8.91 1.01
N PHE A 11 1.29 -8.92 1.67
CA PHE A 11 1.09 -8.19 2.93
C PHE A 11 1.90 -8.79 4.08
N ILE A 12 1.98 -10.12 4.13
CA ILE A 12 2.82 -10.82 5.11
C ILE A 12 4.30 -10.56 4.82
N TYR A 13 4.72 -10.60 3.56
CA TYR A 13 6.08 -10.32 3.14
C TYR A 13 6.51 -8.90 3.53
N ILE A 14 5.74 -7.86 3.17
CA ILE A 14 6.10 -6.49 3.55
C ILE A 14 6.08 -6.30 5.08
N GLY A 15 5.15 -6.93 5.79
CA GLY A 15 5.05 -6.84 7.24
C GLY A 15 6.27 -7.46 7.96
N THR A 16 6.66 -8.65 7.54
CA THR A 16 7.73 -9.43 8.20
C THR A 16 9.12 -9.04 7.73
N VAL A 17 9.33 -8.91 6.42
CA VAL A 17 10.65 -8.65 5.83
C VAL A 17 11.00 -7.17 5.84
N HIS A 18 10.08 -6.31 5.40
CA HIS A 18 10.38 -4.89 5.21
C HIS A 18 10.10 -4.04 6.45
N LEU A 19 9.02 -4.33 7.17
CA LEU A 19 8.63 -3.61 8.38
C LEU A 19 9.20 -4.24 9.66
N ASN A 20 9.92 -5.37 9.55
CA ASN A 20 10.56 -6.09 10.65
C ASN A 20 9.60 -6.37 11.82
N ARG A 21 8.37 -6.77 11.51
CA ARG A 21 7.35 -7.18 12.49
C ARG A 21 7.30 -8.69 12.59
N LYS A 22 6.87 -9.20 13.74
CA LYS A 22 6.52 -10.62 13.85
C LYS A 22 5.23 -10.87 13.08
N GLU A 23 5.07 -12.05 12.51
CA GLU A 23 3.87 -12.41 11.75
C GLU A 23 2.57 -12.20 12.57
N GLU A 24 2.57 -12.59 13.84
CA GLU A 24 1.45 -12.36 14.77
C GLU A 24 1.08 -10.87 14.91
N GLU A 25 2.07 -9.98 14.90
CA GLU A 25 1.84 -8.54 14.96
C GLU A 25 1.21 -8.03 13.66
N VAL A 26 1.65 -8.57 12.51
CA VAL A 26 1.08 -8.24 11.18
C VAL A 26 -0.38 -8.67 11.12
N TRP A 27 -0.71 -9.87 11.61
CA TRP A 27 -2.10 -10.36 11.67
C TRP A 27 -3.01 -9.51 12.56
N LYS A 28 -2.47 -8.92 13.63
CA LYS A 28 -3.22 -8.03 14.53
C LYS A 28 -3.32 -6.58 14.00
N MET A 29 -2.61 -6.24 12.93
CA MET A 29 -2.66 -4.91 12.34
C MET A 29 -3.86 -4.74 11.43
N THR A 30 -4.47 -3.55 11.46
CA THR A 30 -5.44 -3.18 10.44
C THR A 30 -4.74 -2.99 9.10
N MET A 31 -5.41 -3.38 8.01
CA MET A 31 -4.87 -3.20 6.66
C MET A 31 -4.46 -1.74 6.40
N ARG A 32 -5.25 -0.77 6.89
CA ARG A 32 -4.93 0.66 6.86
C ARG A 32 -3.56 0.96 7.48
N LYS A 33 -3.30 0.44 8.69
CA LYS A 33 -2.04 0.68 9.40
C LYS A 33 -0.86 0.04 8.67
N LEU A 34 -1.02 -1.20 8.18
CA LEU A 34 0.00 -1.90 7.43
C LEU A 34 0.40 -1.12 6.16
N LEU A 35 -0.58 -0.68 5.39
CA LEU A 35 -0.36 0.11 4.18
C LEU A 35 0.26 1.48 4.47
N SER A 36 -0.17 2.17 5.54
CA SER A 36 0.45 3.46 5.91
C SER A 36 1.91 3.30 6.32
N LEU A 37 2.26 2.22 7.03
CA LEU A 37 3.66 1.94 7.37
C LEU A 37 4.49 1.58 6.15
N TRP A 38 3.94 0.77 5.24
CA TRP A 38 4.57 0.47 3.97
C TRP A 38 4.81 1.74 3.13
N ASP A 39 3.84 2.65 3.09
CA ASP A 39 3.98 3.94 2.39
C ASP A 39 5.14 4.78 2.94
N ARG A 40 5.26 4.87 4.28
CA ARG A 40 6.39 5.55 4.94
C ARG A 40 7.72 4.84 4.71
N HIS A 41 7.72 3.51 4.68
CA HIS A 41 8.92 2.74 4.36
C HIS A 41 9.37 2.99 2.92
N CYS A 42 8.43 3.06 1.97
CA CYS A 42 8.72 3.42 0.59
C CYS A 42 9.26 4.86 0.46
N ASP A 43 8.70 5.81 1.20
CA ASP A 43 9.19 7.19 1.25
C ASP A 43 10.64 7.25 1.74
N PHE A 44 10.92 6.58 2.86
CA PHE A 44 12.25 6.60 3.47
C PHE A 44 13.32 5.96 2.58
N ASN A 45 12.99 4.88 1.87
CA ASN A 45 13.90 4.21 0.96
C ASN A 45 13.94 4.83 -0.45
N GLY A 46 13.18 5.91 -0.70
CA GLY A 46 13.11 6.53 -2.03
C GLY A 46 12.47 5.63 -3.10
N TRP A 47 11.67 4.65 -2.70
CA TRP A 47 11.00 3.71 -3.60
C TRP A 47 9.70 4.25 -4.20
N LYS A 48 9.20 5.37 -3.68
CA LYS A 48 8.14 6.09 -4.39
C LYS A 48 8.70 6.61 -5.71
N ALA A 49 8.17 6.10 -6.81
CA ALA A 49 8.42 6.64 -8.13
C ALA A 49 8.11 8.15 -8.09
N LYS A 50 9.12 8.97 -8.41
CA LYS A 50 8.92 10.40 -8.63
C LYS A 50 8.04 10.54 -9.87
N GLY A 51 6.75 10.81 -9.67
CA GLY A 51 5.80 11.09 -10.74
C GLY A 51 4.85 9.92 -11.02
N LYS A 52 3.73 9.90 -10.31
CA LYS A 52 2.46 9.73 -11.00
C LYS A 52 1.78 11.09 -10.92
N GLU A 53 1.42 11.61 -12.08
CA GLU A 53 0.58 12.79 -12.22
C GLU A 53 -0.56 12.70 -11.21
N GLN A 54 -0.73 13.75 -10.39
CA GLN A 54 -1.85 13.81 -9.46
C GLN A 54 -3.12 13.85 -10.30
N VAL A 55 -3.73 12.68 -10.53
CA VAL A 55 -5.06 12.63 -11.11
C VAL A 55 -5.96 13.30 -10.07
N PRO A 56 -6.64 14.41 -10.41
CA PRO A 56 -7.48 15.09 -9.44
C PRO A 56 -8.49 14.08 -8.89
N THR A 57 -8.63 14.04 -7.57
CA THR A 57 -9.70 13.25 -6.94
C THR A 57 -11.01 13.92 -7.31
N VAL A 58 -11.68 13.40 -8.34
CA VAL A 58 -13.00 13.85 -8.77
C VAL A 58 -14.03 12.88 -8.19
N PHE A 59 -15.01 13.40 -7.47
CA PHE A 59 -16.13 12.58 -7.02
C PHE A 59 -17.07 12.28 -8.20
N ALA A 60 -17.80 11.16 -8.13
CA ALA A 60 -18.61 10.67 -9.26
C ALA A 60 -19.68 11.69 -9.73
N ASP A 61 -20.10 12.60 -8.86
CA ASP A 61 -21.04 13.69 -9.11
C ASP A 61 -20.41 14.93 -9.78
N GLN A 62 -19.09 14.99 -9.88
CA GLN A 62 -18.34 16.11 -10.46
C GLN A 62 -17.92 15.88 -11.92
N VAL A 63 -18.28 14.73 -12.52
CA VAL A 63 -18.05 14.45 -13.95
C VAL A 63 -19.23 14.98 -14.76
N LYS A 64 -18.99 15.96 -15.63
CA LYS A 64 -19.97 16.37 -16.65
C LYS A 64 -19.93 15.39 -17.82
N TRP A 65 -21.07 14.79 -18.12
CA TRP A 65 -21.29 13.90 -19.27
C TRP A 65 -21.42 14.69 -20.57
#